data_AF-A0A1F8XMD2-F1
#
_entry.id   AF-A0A1F8XMD2-F1
#
_cell.length_a   1.000
_cell.length_b   1.000
_cell.length_c   1.000
_cell.angle_alpha   90.00
_cell.angle_beta   90.00
_cell.angle_gamma   90.00
#
_symmetry.space_group_name_H-M   'P 1'
#
loop_
_entity.id
_entity.type
_entity.pdbx_description
1 polymer ?
#
loop_
_entity_poly.entity_id
_entity_poly.type
_entity_poly.pdbx_seq_one_letter_code
_entity_poly.pdbx_strand_id
1 'polypeptide(L)'
;MLPDHGFDRVQKTIAADPSFTFVPVSNEGIGVGVCAGAFFGGKVPALMIPTSGFLVATWPLASLHNLWNLPLLLLIPYRGDIGDAQPVMRTYQFTTEPILRDLQIPYVIVSEVSKVEGAIKDAVASSFAWQNPICILFTGETLR
;
A
#
# COMPACT_ATOMS: atom_id res chain seq x y z
N MET A 1 10.76 -4.04 -13.20
CA MET A 1 10.06 -5.16 -13.86
C MET A 1 8.74 -5.41 -13.15
N LEU A 2 7.74 -4.60 -13.46
CA LEU A 2 6.30 -4.90 -13.53
C LEU A 2 5.66 -3.66 -14.19
N PRO A 3 4.64 -3.79 -15.06
CA PRO A 3 4.05 -2.68 -15.83
C PRO A 3 3.20 -1.69 -14.98
N ASP A 4 3.51 -1.57 -13.69
CA ASP A 4 2.72 -0.87 -12.66
C ASP A 4 3.51 0.25 -11.96
N HIS A 5 4.37 0.92 -12.74
CA HIS A 5 5.33 1.96 -12.37
C HIS A 5 4.70 3.29 -11.87
N GLY A 6 3.79 3.23 -10.89
CA GLY A 6 3.14 4.43 -10.32
C GLY A 6 4.00 5.18 -9.29
N PHE A 7 5.04 4.57 -8.71
CA PHE A 7 5.76 5.13 -7.56
C PHE A 7 7.27 5.32 -7.74
N ASP A 8 7.83 5.17 -8.94
CA ASP A 8 9.28 5.28 -9.14
C ASP A 8 9.87 6.60 -8.64
N ARG A 9 9.16 7.72 -8.86
CA ARG A 9 9.59 9.05 -8.40
C ARG A 9 9.56 9.12 -6.87
N VAL A 10 8.46 8.68 -6.26
CA VAL A 10 8.26 8.69 -4.80
C VAL A 10 9.30 7.82 -4.11
N GLN A 11 9.57 6.62 -4.64
CA GLN A 11 10.60 5.72 -4.11
C GLN A 11 11.98 6.38 -4.12
N LYS A 12 12.37 7.02 -5.24
CA LYS A 12 13.65 7.73 -5.34
C LYS A 12 13.73 8.90 -4.37
N THR A 13 12.66 9.67 -4.23
CA THR A 13 12.61 10.80 -3.28
C THR A 13 12.74 10.31 -1.84
N ILE A 14 12.00 9.29 -1.44
CA ILE A 14 12.07 8.70 -0.08
C ILE A 14 13.44 8.08 0.18
N ALA A 15 14.03 7.40 -0.81
CA ALA A 15 15.35 6.80 -0.67
C ALA A 15 16.47 7.84 -0.47
N ALA A 16 16.27 9.08 -0.95
CA ALA A 16 17.20 10.18 -0.79
C ALA A 16 16.94 11.02 0.48
N ASP A 17 15.81 10.82 1.16
CA ASP A 17 15.41 11.60 2.32
C ASP A 17 15.87 10.91 3.62
N PRO A 18 16.75 11.54 4.42
CA PRO A 18 17.30 10.93 5.65
C PRO A 18 16.25 10.80 6.78
N SER A 19 15.08 11.42 6.66
CA SER A 19 13.99 11.24 7.62
C SER A 19 13.31 9.87 7.49
N PHE A 20 13.52 9.16 6.38
CA PHE A 20 13.00 7.82 6.14
C PHE A 20 14.11 6.78 6.10
N THR A 21 13.80 5.58 6.59
CA THR A 21 14.61 4.38 6.32
C THR A 21 13.96 3.63 5.17
N PHE A 22 14.50 3.79 3.96
CA PHE A 22 14.01 3.09 2.78
C PHE A 22 14.63 1.68 2.69
N VAL A 23 13.78 0.64 2.72
CA VAL A 23 14.21 -0.76 2.64
C VAL A 23 13.65 -1.39 1.36
N PRO A 24 14.47 -1.58 0.30
CA PRO A 24 14.03 -2.32 -0.86
C PRO A 24 13.87 -3.80 -0.51
N VAL A 25 12.81 -4.42 -1.00
CA VAL A 25 12.51 -5.84 -0.75
C VAL A 25 12.46 -6.63 -2.04
N SER A 26 12.84 -7.90 -1.97
CA SER A 26 12.86 -8.82 -3.11
C SER A 26 11.48 -9.35 -3.49
N ASN A 27 10.51 -9.24 -2.59
CA ASN A 27 9.15 -9.70 -2.76
C ASN A 27 8.21 -8.92 -1.82
N GLU A 28 6.99 -8.68 -2.26
CA GLU A 28 5.98 -7.93 -1.53
C GLU A 28 5.61 -8.55 -0.18
N GLY A 29 5.56 -9.89 -0.11
CA GLY A 29 5.34 -10.62 1.12
C GLY A 29 6.47 -10.46 2.14
N ILE A 30 7.73 -10.38 1.68
CA ILE A 30 8.87 -10.02 2.54
C ILE A 30 8.71 -8.59 3.05
N GLY A 31 8.20 -7.68 2.21
CA GLY A 31 7.83 -6.31 2.59
C GLY A 31 6.90 -6.26 3.81
N VAL A 32 5.86 -7.08 3.83
CA VAL A 32 4.94 -7.17 4.98
C VAL A 32 5.69 -7.63 6.24
N GLY A 33 6.52 -8.66 6.13
CA GLY A 33 7.32 -9.16 7.26
C GLY A 33 8.31 -8.14 7.81
N VAL A 34 9.00 -7.39 6.93
CA VAL A 34 9.90 -6.29 7.32
C VAL A 34 9.13 -5.19 8.04
N CYS A 35 7.95 -4.82 7.54
CA CYS A 35 7.09 -3.83 8.19
C CYS A 35 6.62 -4.31 9.58
N ALA A 36 6.24 -5.58 9.71
CA ALA A 36 5.88 -6.16 10.99
C ALA A 36 7.04 -6.11 12.00
N GLY A 37 8.24 -6.51 11.58
CA GLY A 37 9.44 -6.39 12.41
C GLY A 37 9.75 -4.96 12.81
N ALA A 38 9.61 -4.00 11.89
CA ALA A 38 9.79 -2.58 12.17
C ALA A 38 8.78 -2.07 13.21
N PHE A 39 7.50 -2.44 13.09
CA PHE A 39 6.47 -2.09 14.06
C PHE A 39 6.78 -2.66 15.46
N PHE A 40 7.09 -3.95 15.57
CA PHE A 40 7.46 -4.55 16.86
C PHE A 40 8.77 -3.99 17.43
N GLY A 41 9.64 -3.45 16.57
CA GLY A 41 10.81 -2.66 16.94
C GLY A 41 10.51 -1.22 17.34
N GLY A 42 9.24 -0.82 17.48
CA GLY A 42 8.80 0.51 17.89
C GLY A 42 8.85 1.58 16.78
N LYS A 43 8.81 1.17 15.51
CA LYS A 43 8.75 2.10 14.36
C LYS A 43 7.34 2.23 13.80
N VAL A 44 7.17 3.20 12.91
CA VAL A 44 5.93 3.42 12.14
C VAL A 44 6.17 2.98 10.70
N PRO A 45 5.77 1.75 10.31
CA PRO A 45 6.03 1.25 8.97
C PRO A 45 4.98 1.73 7.96
N ALA A 46 5.42 1.87 6.71
CA ALA A 46 4.57 2.00 5.55
C ALA A 46 5.09 1.08 4.44
N LEU A 47 4.18 0.47 3.68
CA LEU A 47 4.50 -0.42 2.58
C LEU A 47 3.95 0.16 1.27
N MET A 48 4.87 0.56 0.39
CA MET A 48 4.54 0.88 -1.00
C MET A 48 4.57 -0.40 -1.82
N ILE A 49 3.46 -0.71 -2.49
CA ILE A 49 3.28 -1.97 -3.19
C ILE A 49 2.53 -1.72 -4.51
N PRO A 50 2.99 -2.26 -5.65
CA PRO A 50 2.21 -2.16 -6.89
C PRO A 50 0.90 -2.94 -6.77
N THR A 51 -0.12 -2.64 -7.60
CA THR A 51 -1.43 -3.33 -7.57
C THR A 51 -1.26 -4.84 -7.74
N SER A 52 -0.38 -5.24 -8.65
CA SER A 52 -0.04 -6.65 -8.86
C SER A 52 0.58 -7.29 -7.61
N GLY A 53 1.45 -6.54 -6.94
CA GLY A 53 2.17 -6.97 -5.76
C GLY A 53 1.25 -7.17 -4.57
N PHE A 54 0.18 -6.38 -4.47
CA PHE A 54 -0.84 -6.55 -3.43
C PHE A 54 -1.42 -7.97 -3.44
N LEU A 55 -1.68 -8.53 -4.62
CA LEU A 55 -2.16 -9.92 -4.73
C LEU A 55 -1.17 -10.93 -4.14
N VAL A 56 0.14 -10.68 -4.29
CA VAL A 56 1.22 -11.50 -3.70
C VAL A 56 1.29 -11.32 -2.18
N ALA A 57 1.07 -10.10 -1.68
CA ALA A 57 1.11 -9.78 -0.26
C ALA A 57 -0.13 -10.23 0.54
N THR A 58 -1.18 -10.75 -0.13
CA THR A 58 -2.44 -11.15 0.53
C THR A 58 -2.24 -12.14 1.67
N TRP A 59 -1.49 -13.22 1.44
CA TRP A 59 -1.25 -14.23 2.47
C TRP A 59 -0.45 -13.68 3.67
N PRO A 60 0.69 -12.99 3.47
CA PRO A 60 1.42 -12.35 4.57
C PRO A 60 0.61 -11.30 5.32
N LEU A 61 -0.20 -10.50 4.61
CA LEU A 61 -1.11 -9.54 5.25
C LEU A 61 -2.12 -10.28 6.12
N ALA A 62 -2.85 -11.27 5.57
CA ALA A 62 -3.80 -12.07 6.35
C ALA A 62 -3.15 -12.74 7.56
N SER A 63 -1.93 -13.26 7.40
CA SER A 63 -1.23 -13.97 8.47
C SER A 63 -0.75 -13.04 9.58
N LEU A 64 -0.23 -11.86 9.24
CA LEU A 64 0.37 -10.96 10.23
C LEU A 64 -0.63 -9.98 10.82
N HIS A 65 -1.50 -9.41 9.99
CA HIS A 65 -2.54 -8.51 10.46
C HIS A 65 -3.55 -9.24 11.35
N ASN A 66 -4.17 -10.31 10.86
CA ASN A 66 -5.29 -10.94 11.59
C ASN A 66 -4.84 -11.58 12.91
N LEU A 67 -3.58 -12.00 13.02
CA LEU A 67 -3.05 -12.63 14.23
C LEU A 67 -2.43 -11.64 15.22
N TRP A 68 -1.87 -10.52 14.74
CA TRP A 68 -1.03 -9.66 15.57
C TRP A 68 -1.46 -8.19 15.60
N ASN A 69 -2.63 -7.88 15.04
CA ASN A 69 -3.21 -6.53 15.01
C ASN A 69 -2.21 -5.48 14.48
N LEU A 70 -1.54 -5.81 13.38
CA LEU A 70 -0.43 -5.02 12.83
C LEU A 70 -0.92 -3.67 12.26
N PRO A 71 -0.56 -2.51 12.85
CA PRO A 71 -0.75 -1.21 12.23
C PRO A 71 0.22 -1.07 11.06
N LEU A 72 -0.31 -0.84 9.86
CA LEU A 72 0.47 -0.72 8.64
C LEU A 72 -0.23 0.20 7.64
N LEU A 73 0.48 1.24 7.19
CA LEU A 73 0.03 2.04 6.06
C LEU A 73 0.36 1.32 4.74
N LEU A 74 -0.65 0.98 3.95
CA LEU A 74 -0.51 0.40 2.62
C LEU A 74 -0.72 1.48 1.56
N LEU A 75 0.29 1.70 0.71
CA LEU A 75 0.23 2.66 -0.39
C LEU A 75 0.26 1.90 -1.71
N ILE A 76 -0.83 1.98 -2.48
CA ILE A 76 -1.01 1.17 -3.70
C ILE A 76 -1.41 2.09 -4.86
N PRO A 77 -0.68 2.10 -6.00
CA PRO A 77 -1.20 2.74 -7.19
C PRO A 77 -2.44 1.94 -7.63
N TYR A 78 -3.56 2.60 -7.87
CA TYR A 78 -4.81 1.92 -8.19
C TYR A 78 -4.96 1.75 -9.69
N ARG A 79 -4.80 0.51 -10.16
CA ARG A 79 -4.79 0.15 -11.58
C ARG A 79 -5.86 -0.88 -11.88
N GLY A 80 -6.23 -0.97 -13.15
CA GLY A 80 -7.30 -1.86 -13.61
C GLY A 80 -8.70 -1.25 -13.68
N ASP A 81 -8.86 0.04 -13.39
CA ASP A 81 -10.15 0.71 -13.55
C ASP A 81 -10.48 0.99 -15.03
N ILE A 82 -11.75 1.33 -15.30
CA ILE A 82 -12.23 1.71 -16.62
C ILE A 82 -11.42 2.92 -17.12
N GLY A 83 -10.69 2.72 -18.22
CA GLY A 83 -9.75 3.70 -18.78
C GLY A 83 -8.29 3.23 -18.73
N ASP A 84 -7.99 2.18 -17.95
CA ASP A 84 -6.70 1.51 -18.01
C ASP A 84 -6.65 0.56 -19.23
N ALA A 85 -6.04 1.04 -20.32
CA ALA A 85 -6.05 0.34 -21.60
C ALA A 85 -5.17 -0.92 -21.64
N GLN A 86 -4.38 -1.19 -20.59
CA GLN A 86 -3.47 -2.32 -20.58
C GLN A 86 -4.22 -3.61 -20.20
N PRO A 87 -4.28 -4.64 -21.08
CA PRO A 87 -5.13 -5.82 -20.86
C PRO A 87 -4.84 -6.59 -19.56
N VAL A 88 -3.57 -6.60 -19.12
CA VAL A 88 -3.15 -7.28 -17.88
C VAL A 88 -3.77 -6.65 -16.63
N MET A 89 -4.19 -5.39 -16.70
CA MET A 89 -4.74 -4.64 -15.58
C MET A 89 -6.20 -5.01 -15.31
N ARG A 90 -6.91 -5.63 -16.27
CA ARG A 90 -8.32 -6.04 -16.13
C ARG A 90 -8.57 -6.87 -14.88
N THR A 91 -7.62 -7.71 -14.49
CA THR A 91 -7.73 -8.55 -13.29
C THR A 91 -7.97 -7.69 -12.05
N TYR A 92 -7.30 -6.55 -11.93
CA TYR A 92 -7.29 -5.73 -10.73
C TYR A 92 -8.63 -5.06 -10.44
N GLN A 93 -9.44 -4.79 -11.48
CA GLN A 93 -10.83 -4.34 -11.34
C GLN A 93 -11.67 -5.25 -10.44
N PHE A 94 -11.40 -6.55 -10.50
CA PHE A 94 -12.20 -7.57 -9.84
C PHE A 94 -11.52 -8.14 -8.59
N THR A 95 -10.29 -7.71 -8.27
CA THR A 95 -9.52 -8.31 -7.17
C THR A 95 -9.12 -7.32 -6.09
N THR A 96 -8.69 -6.09 -6.43
CA THR A 96 -8.06 -5.19 -5.46
C THR A 96 -9.00 -4.83 -4.30
N GLU A 97 -10.13 -4.18 -4.59
CA GLU A 97 -11.09 -3.81 -3.54
C GLU A 97 -11.78 -5.02 -2.89
N PRO A 98 -12.23 -6.06 -3.64
CA PRO A 98 -12.81 -7.25 -3.02
C PRO A 98 -11.87 -7.90 -2.00
N ILE A 99 -10.59 -8.07 -2.33
CA ILE A 99 -9.62 -8.66 -1.40
C ILE A 99 -9.36 -7.74 -0.20
N LEU A 100 -9.26 -6.42 -0.39
CA LEU A 100 -9.16 -5.49 0.75
C LEU A 100 -10.35 -5.65 1.71
N ARG A 101 -11.56 -5.80 1.17
CA ARG A 101 -12.78 -6.04 1.96
C ARG A 101 -12.72 -7.40 2.68
N ASP A 102 -12.33 -8.47 1.98
CA ASP A 102 -12.24 -9.82 2.57
C ASP A 102 -11.17 -9.90 3.67
N LEU A 103 -10.08 -9.15 3.53
CA LEU A 103 -9.03 -9.02 4.55
C LEU A 103 -9.38 -8.03 5.66
N GLN A 104 -10.56 -7.39 5.61
CA GLN A 104 -11.00 -6.37 6.56
C GLN A 104 -10.03 -5.18 6.68
N ILE A 105 -9.39 -4.81 5.57
CA ILE A 105 -8.47 -3.67 5.46
C ILE A 105 -9.25 -2.48 4.88
N PRO A 106 -9.59 -1.46 5.69
CA PRO A 106 -10.23 -0.24 5.22
C PRO A 106 -9.33 0.48 4.20
N TYR A 107 -9.96 1.08 3.21
CA TYR A 107 -9.24 1.84 2.20
C TYR A 107 -9.97 3.12 1.80
N VAL A 108 -9.18 4.07 1.28
CA VAL A 108 -9.67 5.28 0.62
C VAL A 108 -9.04 5.38 -0.76
N ILE A 109 -9.81 5.90 -1.72
CA ILE A 109 -9.30 6.20 -3.07
C ILE A 109 -9.01 7.70 -3.14
N VAL A 110 -7.79 8.06 -3.52
CA VAL A 110 -7.34 9.44 -3.63
C VAL A 110 -6.94 9.72 -5.07
N SER A 111 -7.64 10.66 -5.70
CA SER A 111 -7.45 11.05 -7.10
C SER A 111 -6.81 12.43 -7.29
N GLU A 112 -6.76 13.24 -6.23
CA GLU A 112 -6.31 14.64 -6.23
C GLU A 112 -5.10 14.82 -5.31
N VAL A 113 -4.05 15.48 -5.79
CA VAL A 113 -2.79 15.69 -5.03
C VAL A 113 -3.02 16.48 -3.73
N SER A 114 -3.93 17.45 -3.75
CA SER A 114 -4.27 18.29 -2.59
C SER A 114 -4.82 17.50 -1.40
N LYS A 115 -5.39 16.30 -1.64
CA LYS A 115 -5.99 15.45 -0.61
C LYS A 115 -5.01 14.41 -0.04
N VAL A 116 -3.85 14.22 -0.68
CA VAL A 116 -2.89 13.16 -0.31
C VAL A 116 -2.38 13.33 1.12
N GLU A 117 -1.99 14.54 1.51
CA GLU A 117 -1.45 14.79 2.85
C GLU A 117 -2.47 14.47 3.95
N GLY A 118 -3.71 14.93 3.79
CA GLY A 118 -4.80 14.63 4.73
C GLY A 118 -5.08 13.13 4.82
N ALA A 119 -5.20 12.47 3.66
CA ALA A 119 -5.45 11.04 3.60
C ALA A 119 -4.35 10.21 4.30
N ILE A 120 -3.07 10.58 4.13
CA ILE A 120 -1.95 9.91 4.80
C ILE A 120 -2.05 10.11 6.33
N LYS A 121 -2.30 11.34 6.80
CA LYS A 121 -2.41 11.61 8.25
C LYS A 121 -3.55 10.82 8.88
N ASP A 122 -4.72 10.84 8.26
CA ASP A 122 -5.90 10.12 8.74
C ASP A 122 -5.67 8.60 8.70
N ALA A 123 -5.10 8.07 7.62
CA ALA A 123 -4.81 6.65 7.49
C ALA A 123 -3.80 6.16 8.53
N VAL A 124 -2.73 6.93 8.81
CA VAL A 124 -1.79 6.60 9.88
C VAL A 124 -2.48 6.63 11.24
N ALA A 125 -3.22 7.68 11.55
CA ALA A 125 -3.93 7.78 12.84
C ALA A 125 -4.91 6.63 13.05
N SER A 126 -5.74 6.33 12.04
CA SER A 126 -6.69 5.21 12.06
C SER A 126 -5.99 3.86 12.17
N SER A 127 -4.88 3.65 11.46
CA SER A 127 -4.16 2.38 11.48
C SER A 127 -3.68 2.03 12.89
N PHE A 128 -3.09 3.01 13.59
CA PHE A 128 -2.65 2.82 14.97
C PHE A 128 -3.81 2.77 15.96
N ALA A 129 -4.86 3.57 15.79
CA ALA A 129 -6.02 3.54 16.68
C ALA A 129 -6.78 2.21 16.62
N TRP A 130 -6.92 1.64 15.42
CA TRP A 130 -7.69 0.40 15.19
C TRP A 130 -6.83 -0.85 15.22
N GLN A 131 -5.50 -0.70 15.31
CA GLN A 131 -4.53 -1.80 15.23
C GLN A 131 -4.76 -2.65 13.96
N ASN A 132 -4.90 -1.95 12.84
CA ASN A 132 -5.35 -2.50 11.56
C ASN A 132 -4.55 -1.86 10.42
N PRO A 133 -4.16 -2.59 9.36
CA PRO A 133 -3.67 -1.95 8.15
C PRO A 133 -4.73 -1.02 7.57
N ILE A 134 -4.29 0.12 7.03
CA ILE A 134 -5.14 1.04 6.29
C ILE A 134 -4.52 1.26 4.93
N CYS A 135 -5.33 1.15 3.88
CA CYS A 135 -4.88 1.28 2.51
C CYS A 135 -5.27 2.61 1.88
N ILE A 136 -4.34 3.22 1.14
CA ILE A 136 -4.61 4.32 0.24
C ILE A 136 -4.38 3.83 -1.18
N LEU A 137 -5.45 3.89 -1.97
CA LEU A 137 -5.48 3.61 -3.39
C LEU A 137 -5.32 4.92 -4.16
N PHE A 138 -4.24 5.05 -4.92
CA PHE A 138 -3.89 6.29 -5.64
C PHE A 138 -4.32 6.21 -7.10
N THR A 139 -5.09 7.17 -7.60
CA THR A 139 -5.55 7.22 -9.00
C THR A 139 -5.43 8.62 -9.59
N GLY A 140 -5.82 8.80 -10.86
CA GLY A 140 -5.94 10.11 -11.50
C GLY A 140 -4.64 10.93 -11.48
N GLU A 141 -4.69 12.11 -10.86
CA GLU A 141 -3.55 13.05 -10.79
C GLU A 141 -2.42 12.54 -9.92
N THR A 142 -2.72 11.74 -8.90
CA THR A 142 -1.73 11.27 -7.92
C THR A 142 -0.71 10.27 -8.47
N LEU A 143 -0.98 9.72 -9.67
CA LEU A 143 -0.08 8.79 -10.37
C LEU A 143 0.79 9.47 -11.45
N ARG A 144 0.76 10.81 -11.57
CA ARG A 144 1.46 11.58 -12.61
C ARG A 144 2.71 12.31 -12.09
#